data_AF-A0A4Q7NC63-F1
#
_entry.id   AF-A0A4Q7NC63-F1
#
_cell.length_a   1.000
_cell.length_b   1.000
_cell.length_c   1.000
_cell.angle_alpha   90.00
_cell.angle_beta   90.00
_cell.angle_gamma   90.00
#
_symmetry.space_group_name_H-M   'P 1'
#
loop_
_entity.id
_entity.type
_entity.pdbx_description
1 polymer ?
#
loop_
_entity_poly.entity_id
_entity_poly.type
_entity_poly.pdbx_seq_one_letter_code
_entity_poly.pdbx_strand_id
1 'polypeptide(L)' 'MTLDKETWIDRCAQRYIDRANIPKKEALEWAEAAWENHVDDDESPEDAADVDMSYWEE' A
#
# COMPACT_ATOMS: atom_id res chain seq x y z
N MET A 1 -13.24 11.71 7.46
CA MET A 1 -12.00 11.77 8.26
C MET A 1 -10.95 11.11 7.40
N THR A 2 -9.96 11.88 6.95
CA THR A 2 -8.79 11.34 6.23
C THR A 2 -8.09 10.36 7.18
N LEU A 3 -7.76 9.16 6.69
CA LEU A 3 -6.98 8.20 7.48
C LEU A 3 -5.65 8.84 7.87
N ASP A 4 -5.14 8.60 9.07
CA ASP A 4 -3.77 8.96 9.40
C ASP A 4 -2.79 8.07 8.61
N LYS A 5 -1.57 8.60 8.39
CA LYS A 5 -0.52 7.96 7.60
C LYS A 5 -0.19 6.56 8.09
N GLU A 6 -0.06 6.36 9.41
CA GLU A 6 0.30 5.06 9.98
C GLU A 6 -0.78 4.02 9.70
N THR A 7 -2.05 4.38 9.90
CA THR A 7 -3.18 3.49 9.60
C THR A 7 -3.28 3.19 8.10
N TRP A 8 -2.95 4.16 7.24
CA TRP A 8 -2.97 3.94 5.79
C TRP A 8 -1.88 2.95 5.39
N ILE A 9 -0.65 3.16 5.86
CA ILE A 9 0.50 2.28 5.59
C ILE A 9 0.23 0.87 6.09
N ASP A 10 -0.28 0.71 7.31
CA ASP A 10 -0.57 -0.61 7.87
C ASP A 10 -1.61 -1.39 7.03
N ARG A 11 -2.65 -0.70 6.52
CA ARG A 11 -3.67 -1.34 5.67
C ARG A 11 -3.12 -1.70 4.29
N CYS A 12 -2.34 -0.81 3.68
CA CYS A 12 -1.68 -1.04 2.40
C CYS A 12 -0.68 -2.21 2.51
N ALA A 13 0.15 -2.22 3.56
CA ALA A 13 1.08 -3.31 3.85
C ALA A 13 0.35 -4.65 4.07
N GLN A 14 -0.76 -4.66 4.81
CA GLN A 14 -1.56 -5.87 4.98
C GLN A 14 -2.08 -6.40 3.63
N ARG A 15 -2.48 -5.51 2.72
CA ARG A 15 -2.92 -5.89 1.38
C ARG A 15 -1.82 -6.56 0.58
N TYR A 16 -0.59 -6.03 0.61
CA TYR A 16 0.56 -6.66 -0.03
C TYR A 16 0.88 -8.04 0.56
N ILE A 17 0.82 -8.20 1.89
CA ILE A 17 1.01 -9.49 2.55
C ILE A 17 -0.04 -10.49 2.09
N ASP A 18 -1.32 -10.10 2.07
CA ASP A 18 -2.43 -10.99 1.74
C ASP A 18 -2.40 -11.44 0.27
N ARG A 19 -1.95 -10.56 -0.64
CA ARG A 19 -2.00 -10.79 -2.10
C ARG A 19 -0.71 -11.36 -2.67
N ALA A 20 0.43 -10.83 -2.24
CA ALA A 20 1.75 -11.19 -2.77
C ALA A 20 2.52 -12.13 -1.84
N ASN A 21 2.01 -12.41 -0.63
CA ASN A 21 2.63 -13.30 0.35
C ASN A 21 4.09 -12.91 0.68
N ILE A 22 4.35 -11.60 0.73
CA ILE A 22 5.67 -11.04 1.02
C ILE A 22 5.88 -10.83 2.52
N PRO A 23 7.12 -10.74 3.00
CA PRO A 23 7.41 -10.43 4.40
C PRO A 23 6.85 -9.07 4.82
N LYS A 24 6.32 -8.98 6.04
CA LYS A 24 5.78 -7.72 6.60
C LYS A 24 6.73 -6.53 6.50
N LYS A 25 8.04 -6.76 6.68
CA LYS A 25 9.05 -5.69 6.57
C LYS A 25 9.04 -5.08 5.16
N GLU A 26 9.05 -5.92 4.13
CA GLU A 26 9.05 -5.50 2.72
C GLU A 26 7.71 -4.84 2.36
N ALA A 27 6.59 -5.39 2.85
CA ALA A 27 5.27 -4.79 2.68
C ALA A 27 5.14 -3.38 3.26
N LEU A 28 5.78 -3.12 4.41
CA LEU A 28 5.80 -1.78 5.01
C LEU A 28 6.65 -0.81 4.20
N GLU A 29 7.81 -1.24 3.70
CA GLU A 29 8.67 -0.42 2.82
C GLU A 29 7.93 -0.04 1.52
N TRP A 30 7.16 -0.98 0.94
CA TRP A 30 6.37 -0.73 -0.26
C TRP A 30 5.16 0.15 0.02
N ALA A 31 4.47 -0.05 1.15
CA ALA A 31 3.36 0.81 1.56
C ALA A 31 3.80 2.25 1.88
N GLU A 32 5.00 2.45 2.43
CA GLU A 32 5.57 3.79 2.60
C GLU A 32 5.79 4.49 1.26
N ALA A 33 6.36 3.77 0.27
CA ALA A 33 6.54 4.31 -1.07
C ALA A 33 5.20 4.59 -1.78
N ALA A 34 4.21 3.70 -1.63
CA ALA A 34 2.87 3.90 -2.18
C ALA A 34 2.19 5.14 -1.57
N TRP A 35 2.32 5.35 -0.25
CA TRP A 35 1.82 6.56 0.40
C TRP A 35 2.46 7.83 -0.17
N GLU A 36 3.77 7.85 -0.38
CA GLU A 36 4.46 9.02 -0.95
C GLU A 36 4.02 9.35 -2.38
N ASN A 37 3.59 8.35 -3.16
CA ASN A 37 3.09 8.54 -4.52
C ASN A 37 1.59 8.88 -4.58
N HIS A 38 0.79 8.46 -3.59
CA HIS A 38 -0.68 8.56 -3.62
C HIS A 38 -1.29 9.41 -2.50
N VAL A 39 -0.48 10.13 -1.69
CA VAL A 39 -0.95 10.96 -0.56
C VAL A 39 -1.99 12.01 -0.97
N ASP A 40 -2.01 12.41 -2.24
CA ASP A 40 -2.90 13.44 -2.79
C ASP A 40 -4.15 12.87 -3.52
N ASP A 41 -4.25 11.55 -3.73
CA ASP A 41 -5.23 10.95 -4.65
C ASP A 41 -6.57 10.54 -4.00
N ASP A 42 -6.80 10.82 -2.71
CA ASP A 42 -7.98 10.35 -1.94
C ASP A 42 -8.22 8.81 -2.05
N GLU A 43 -7.21 8.08 -2.53
CA GLU A 43 -7.28 6.66 -2.83
C GLU A 43 -7.20 5.82 -1.54
N SER A 44 -7.94 4.70 -1.52
CA SER A 44 -7.89 3.80 -0.39
C SER A 44 -6.57 3.02 -0.36
N PRO A 45 -6.02 2.70 0.82
CA PRO A 45 -4.77 1.95 0.91
C PRO A 45 -4.82 0.59 0.20
N GLU A 46 -6.00 -0.04 0.15
CA GLU A 46 -6.18 -1.30 -0.57
C GLU A 46 -6.20 -1.13 -2.09
N ASP A 47 -6.78 -0.04 -2.60
CA ASP A 47 -6.80 0.25 -4.04
C ASP A 47 -5.40 0.64 -4.52
N ALA A 48 -4.68 1.47 -3.76
CA ALA A 48 -3.29 1.85 -4.06
C ALA A 48 -2.36 0.62 -4.16
N ALA A 49 -2.47 -0.32 -3.21
CA ALA A 49 -1.73 -1.57 -3.26
C ALA A 49 -2.10 -2.42 -4.48
N ASP A 50 -3.37 -2.50 -4.83
CA ASP A 50 -3.85 -3.26 -5.99
C ASP A 50 -3.37 -2.64 -7.32
N VAL A 51 -3.35 -1.31 -7.42
CA VAL A 51 -2.81 -0.57 -8.57
C VAL A 51 -1.30 -0.79 -8.69
N ASP A 52 -0.55 -0.63 -7.61
CA ASP A 52 0.90 -0.86 -7.60
C ASP A 52 1.24 -2.31 -8.02
N MET A 53 0.56 -3.31 -7.43
CA MET A 53 0.73 -4.71 -7.81
C MET A 53 0.41 -5.01 -9.27
N SER A 54 -0.50 -4.24 -9.91
CA SER A 54 -0.83 -4.41 -11.32
C SER A 54 0.33 -4.10 -12.27
N TYR A 55 1.30 -3.30 -11.82
CA TYR A 55 2.51 -2.96 -12.57
C TYR A 55 3.67 -3.95 -12.36
N TRP A 56 3.58 -4.86 -11.39
CA TRP A 56 4.66 -5.81 -11.11
C TRP A 56 4.72 -6.99 -12.09
N GLU A 57 3.64 -7.26 -12.81
CA GLU A 57 3.56 -8.34 -13.79
C GLU A 57 4.08 -7.96 -15.20
N GLU A 58 4.60 -6.72 -15.39
CA GLU A 58 5.25 -6.28 -16.64
C GLU A 58 6.76 -6.59 -16.73
#